data_AF-A0A1I0QUU4-F1
#
_entry.id   AF-A0A1I0QUU4-F1
#
_cell.length_a   1.000
_cell.length_b   1.000
_cell.length_c   1.000
_cell.angle_alpha   90.00
_cell.angle_beta   90.00
_cell.angle_gamma   90.00
#
_symmetry.space_group_name_H-M   'P 1'
#
loop_
_entity.id
_entity.type
_entity.pdbx_description
1 polymer ?
#
loop_
_entity_poly.entity_id
_entity_poly.type
_entity_poly.pdbx_seq_one_letter_code
_entity_poly.pdbx_strand_id
1 'polypeptide(L)'
;MFRRKRGRQIYLCHNVLEYVGERIDILNEFGRILKAEGTLSVVKHNRNGRVMQMVVLLNNFEHANDLLNGKNGHAKDFGTINYYEDEDITKWCNAFKIKEIYGIRTFWHLQQNQEIQKEKEWQEKMLDIEMKVSQLDEFKSVAMFHHIILQKN
;
A
#
# COMPACT_ATOMS: atom_id res chain seq x y z
N MET A 1 26.90 32.04 -10.83
CA MET A 1 25.46 31.85 -10.51
C MET A 1 25.22 30.36 -10.24
N PHE A 2 25.29 29.92 -8.98
CA PHE A 2 25.03 28.52 -8.62
C PHE A 2 23.52 28.26 -8.68
N ARG A 3 23.05 27.62 -9.76
CA ARG A 3 21.72 26.98 -9.75
C ARG A 3 21.76 25.85 -8.72
N ARG A 4 21.20 26.07 -7.53
CA ARG A 4 20.85 24.99 -6.60
C ARG A 4 20.01 23.97 -7.41
N LYS A 5 20.52 22.75 -7.61
CA LYS A 5 19.68 21.63 -8.07
C LYS A 5 18.58 21.48 -7.04
N ARG A 6 17.37 21.98 -7.34
CA ARG A 6 16.21 21.77 -6.48
C ARG A 6 15.88 20.28 -6.57
N GLY A 7 16.09 19.56 -5.47
CA GLY A 7 15.66 18.17 -5.35
C GLY A 7 14.17 18.05 -5.60
N ARG A 8 13.75 16.91 -6.16
CA ARG A 8 12.35 16.58 -6.40
C ARG A 8 11.63 16.47 -5.05
N GLN A 9 10.48 17.13 -4.90
CA GLN A 9 9.69 17.10 -3.68
C GLN A 9 8.96 15.77 -3.57
N ILE A 10 8.91 15.19 -2.38
CA ILE A 10 8.22 13.94 -2.10
C ILE A 10 7.38 14.12 -0.83
N TYR A 11 6.13 13.67 -0.85
CA TYR A 11 5.31 13.47 0.35
C TYR A 11 4.95 11.99 0.52
N LEU A 12 4.82 11.57 1.77
CA LEU A 12 4.46 10.20 2.16
C LEU A 12 3.06 10.21 2.78
N CYS A 13 2.19 9.34 2.29
CA CYS A 13 0.83 9.12 2.79
C CYS A 13 0.64 7.61 2.95
N HIS A 14 1.22 7.06 4.02
CA HIS A 14 1.32 5.61 4.21
C HIS A 14 0.34 5.17 5.29
N ASN A 15 -0.59 4.29 4.92
CA ASN A 15 -1.64 3.75 5.79
C ASN A 15 -2.52 4.84 6.41
N VAL A 16 -2.96 5.80 5.59
CA VAL A 16 -3.78 6.94 6.02
C VAL A 16 -5.15 6.94 5.35
N LEU A 17 -5.20 6.82 4.01
CA LEU A 17 -6.44 7.04 3.24
C LEU A 17 -7.53 6.01 3.58
N GLU A 18 -7.15 4.80 3.99
CA GLU A 18 -8.08 3.76 4.46
C GLU A 18 -8.84 4.12 5.76
N TYR A 19 -8.37 5.09 6.54
CA TYR A 19 -8.92 5.44 7.86
C TYR A 19 -9.65 6.78 7.90
N VAL A 20 -9.71 7.52 6.78
CA VAL A 20 -10.29 8.86 6.70
C VAL A 20 -11.43 8.91 5.69
N GLY A 21 -12.44 9.75 5.97
CA GLY A 21 -13.56 9.98 5.05
C GLY A 21 -13.23 11.05 3.99
N GLU A 22 -12.37 12.00 4.34
CA GLU A 22 -12.03 13.22 3.60
C GLU A 22 -10.91 12.98 2.57
N ARG A 23 -10.91 11.80 1.93
CA ARG A 23 -9.84 11.37 1.01
C ARG A 23 -9.60 12.34 -0.12
N ILE A 24 -10.68 12.83 -0.73
CA ILE A 24 -10.65 13.77 -1.85
C ILE A 24 -9.99 15.08 -1.41
N ASP A 25 -10.39 15.62 -0.26
CA ASP A 25 -9.85 16.88 0.26
C ASP A 25 -8.36 16.75 0.59
N ILE A 26 -7.96 15.65 1.24
CA ILE A 26 -6.55 15.36 1.55
C ILE A 26 -5.71 15.26 0.26
N LEU A 27 -6.20 14.52 -0.75
CA LEU A 27 -5.50 14.39 -2.03
C LEU A 27 -5.41 15.72 -2.77
N ASN A 28 -6.46 16.53 -2.75
CA ASN A 28 -6.45 17.87 -3.32
C ASN A 28 -5.45 18.78 -2.61
N GLU A 29 -5.31 18.69 -1.29
CA GLU A 29 -4.31 19.45 -0.55
C GLU A 29 -2.89 19.01 -0.90
N PHE A 30 -2.61 17.71 -1.02
CA PHE A 30 -1.33 17.23 -1.56
C PHE A 30 -1.09 17.77 -2.97
N GLY A 31 -2.11 17.72 -3.82
CA GLY A 31 -2.11 18.26 -5.16
C GLY A 31 -1.75 19.75 -5.17
N ARG A 32 -2.28 20.54 -4.23
CA ARG A 32 -2.00 21.98 -4.11
C ARG A 32 -0.55 22.27 -3.70
N ILE A 33 -0.02 21.54 -2.71
CA ILE A 33 1.30 21.84 -2.11
C ILE A 33 2.48 21.20 -2.83
N LEU A 34 2.25 20.13 -3.61
CA LEU A 34 3.30 19.54 -4.45
C LEU A 34 3.65 20.47 -5.61
N LYS A 35 4.94 20.57 -5.92
CA LYS A 35 5.43 21.19 -7.15
C LYS A 35 5.13 20.28 -8.34
N ALA A 36 5.06 20.84 -9.54
CA ALA A 36 5.00 20.06 -10.79
C ALA A 36 6.13 19.02 -10.80
N GLU A 37 5.82 17.83 -11.30
CA GLU A 37 6.70 16.66 -11.28
C GLU A 37 7.05 16.15 -9.86
N GLY A 38 6.46 16.70 -8.80
CA GLY A 38 6.59 16.17 -7.43
C GLY A 38 6.01 14.76 -7.30
N THR A 39 6.40 14.05 -6.25
CA THR A 39 5.95 12.67 -6.00
C THR A 39 5.08 12.61 -4.76
N LEU A 40 3.92 11.94 -4.88
CA LEU A 40 3.14 11.47 -3.73
C LEU A 40 3.33 9.96 -3.64
N SER A 41 3.80 9.50 -2.48
CA SER A 41 4.08 8.10 -2.19
C SER A 41 2.99 7.59 -1.26
N VAL A 42 2.11 6.72 -1.76
CA VAL A 42 0.96 6.18 -1.01
C VAL A 42 1.19 4.71 -0.71
N VAL A 43 1.00 4.30 0.54
CA VAL A 43 0.92 2.87 0.91
C VAL A 43 -0.48 2.60 1.43
N LYS A 44 -1.13 1.56 0.93
CA LYS A 44 -2.51 1.19 1.29
C LYS A 44 -2.68 -0.30 1.50
N HIS A 45 -3.65 -0.68 2.32
CA HIS A 45 -4.09 -2.06 2.46
C HIS A 45 -4.66 -2.62 1.14
N ASN A 46 -4.16 -3.77 0.69
CA ASN A 46 -4.76 -4.53 -0.39
C ASN A 46 -5.76 -5.56 0.18
N ARG A 47 -6.99 -5.57 -0.34
CA ARG A 47 -8.06 -6.47 0.12
C ARG A 47 -7.67 -7.93 -0.08
N ASN A 48 -7.11 -8.28 -1.24
CA ASN A 48 -6.75 -9.66 -1.59
C ASN A 48 -5.64 -10.21 -0.68
N GLY A 49 -4.61 -9.39 -0.40
CA GLY A 49 -3.58 -9.77 0.57
C GLY A 49 -4.14 -9.99 1.98
N ARG A 50 -5.13 -9.19 2.40
CA ARG A 50 -5.83 -9.43 3.68
C ARG A 50 -6.62 -10.74 3.66
N VAL A 51 -7.32 -11.05 2.58
CA VAL A 51 -8.02 -12.35 2.42
C VAL A 51 -7.03 -13.50 2.58
N MET A 52 -5.88 -13.44 1.91
CA MET A 52 -4.83 -14.45 2.01
C MET A 52 -4.34 -14.61 3.46
N GLN A 53 -4.10 -13.51 4.17
CA GLN A 53 -3.71 -13.54 5.58
C GLN A 53 -4.80 -14.17 6.47
N MET A 54 -6.07 -13.83 6.25
CA MET A 54 -7.18 -14.38 7.03
C MET A 54 -7.27 -15.89 6.89
N VAL A 55 -7.12 -16.42 5.67
CA VAL A 55 -7.21 -17.85 5.40
C VAL A 55 -5.94 -18.59 5.85
N VAL A 56 -4.78 -18.19 5.34
CA VAL A 56 -3.55 -18.99 5.46
C VAL A 56 -2.88 -18.85 6.83
N LEU A 57 -2.85 -17.63 7.37
CA LEU A 57 -2.17 -17.37 8.65
C LEU A 57 -3.13 -17.53 9.83
N LEU A 58 -4.34 -16.97 9.72
CA LEU A 58 -5.25 -16.81 10.87
C LEU A 58 -6.37 -17.84 10.93
N ASN A 59 -6.52 -18.67 9.89
CA ASN A 59 -7.57 -19.69 9.80
C ASN A 59 -8.99 -19.11 10.04
N ASN A 60 -9.23 -17.88 9.61
CA ASN A 60 -10.47 -17.13 9.82
C ASN A 60 -11.24 -16.99 8.49
N PHE A 61 -11.98 -18.05 8.13
CA PHE A 61 -12.74 -18.12 6.88
C PHE A 61 -13.93 -17.17 6.83
N GLU A 62 -14.57 -16.89 7.98
CA GLU A 62 -15.72 -15.99 8.05
C GLU A 62 -15.30 -14.56 7.65
N HIS A 63 -14.22 -14.05 8.24
CA HIS A 63 -13.70 -12.73 7.90
C HIS A 63 -13.15 -12.68 6.46
N ALA A 64 -12.53 -13.76 5.99
CA ALA A 64 -12.10 -13.83 4.58
C ALA A 64 -13.30 -13.68 3.62
N ASN A 65 -14.41 -14.37 3.88
CA ASN A 65 -15.64 -14.25 3.08
C ASN A 65 -16.25 -12.87 3.17
N ASP A 66 -16.26 -12.25 4.35
CA ASP A 66 -16.73 -10.87 4.53
C ASP A 66 -15.95 -9.88 3.66
N LEU A 67 -14.63 -9.99 3.63
CA LEU A 67 -13.78 -9.17 2.77
C LEU A 67 -14.08 -9.40 1.28
N LEU A 68 -14.25 -10.66 0.86
CA LEU A 68 -14.62 -11.01 -0.53
C LEU A 68 -15.99 -10.45 -0.93
N ASN A 69 -16.91 -10.34 0.02
CA ASN A 69 -18.22 -9.70 -0.17
C ASN A 69 -18.17 -8.16 -0.10
N GLY A 70 -16.98 -7.57 -0.06
CA GLY A 70 -16.77 -6.12 -0.10
C GLY A 70 -16.94 -5.43 1.24
N LYS A 71 -17.05 -6.16 2.36
CA LYS A 71 -17.07 -5.54 3.69
C LYS A 71 -15.69 -4.96 4.04
N ASN A 72 -15.70 -4.01 4.97
CA ASN A 72 -14.49 -3.38 5.47
C ASN A 72 -13.74 -4.30 6.44
N GLY A 73 -12.42 -4.07 6.52
CA GLY A 73 -11.58 -4.70 7.53
C GLY A 73 -11.56 -3.92 8.83
N HIS A 74 -10.81 -4.42 9.81
CA HIS A 74 -10.57 -3.74 11.07
C HIS A 74 -9.10 -3.85 11.48
N ALA A 75 -8.51 -2.73 11.86
CA ALA A 75 -7.22 -2.62 12.52
C ALA A 75 -7.45 -2.28 14.00
N LYS A 76 -6.81 -3.04 14.89
CA LYS A 76 -7.03 -2.94 16.35
C LYS A 76 -6.88 -1.51 16.88
N ASP A 77 -5.88 -0.79 16.41
CA ASP A 77 -5.51 0.53 16.94
C ASP A 77 -6.04 1.70 16.11
N PHE A 78 -6.51 1.46 14.88
CA PHE A 78 -6.91 2.50 13.92
C PHE A 78 -8.38 2.40 13.48
N GLY A 79 -9.09 1.34 13.87
CA GLY A 79 -10.49 1.15 13.55
C GLY A 79 -10.72 0.54 12.18
N THR A 80 -11.80 0.96 11.52
CA THR A 80 -12.26 0.38 10.26
C THR A 80 -11.28 0.68 9.11
N ILE A 81 -10.89 -0.36 8.39
CA ILE A 81 -10.10 -0.27 7.16
C ILE A 81 -11.08 -0.18 6.00
N ASN A 82 -11.25 1.02 5.45
CA ASN A 82 -12.10 1.26 4.29
C ASN A 82 -11.28 1.02 3.02
N TYR A 83 -11.47 -0.14 2.38
CA TYR A 83 -10.72 -0.49 1.17
C TYR A 83 -11.06 0.42 -0.01
N TYR A 84 -10.09 0.60 -0.90
CA TYR A 84 -10.24 1.30 -2.17
C TYR A 84 -9.26 0.75 -3.20
N GLU A 85 -9.57 0.94 -4.48
CA GLU A 85 -8.76 0.45 -5.59
C GLU A 85 -7.69 1.48 -5.98
N ASP A 86 -6.60 1.04 -6.61
CA ASP A 86 -5.44 1.91 -6.85
C ASP A 86 -5.80 3.10 -7.76
N GLU A 87 -6.64 2.87 -8.77
CA GLU A 87 -7.12 3.88 -9.70
C GLU A 87 -8.11 4.85 -9.07
N ASP A 88 -8.67 4.56 -7.90
CA ASP A 88 -9.60 5.49 -7.25
C ASP A 88 -8.89 6.79 -6.85
N ILE A 89 -7.59 6.74 -6.55
CA ILE A 89 -6.79 7.94 -6.23
C ILE A 89 -6.80 8.94 -7.38
N THR A 90 -6.64 8.48 -8.63
CA THR A 90 -6.60 9.37 -9.80
C THR A 90 -8.00 9.79 -10.25
N LYS A 91 -9.05 9.03 -9.90
CA LYS A 91 -10.45 9.45 -10.07
C LYS A 91 -10.83 10.55 -9.06
N TRP A 92 -10.33 10.46 -7.83
CA TRP A 92 -10.59 11.42 -6.77
C TRP A 92 -9.82 12.74 -6.94
N CYS A 93 -8.61 12.68 -7.52
CA CYS A 93 -7.79 13.85 -7.76
C CYS A 93 -7.03 13.75 -9.09
N ASN A 94 -7.41 14.59 -10.06
CA ASN A 94 -6.82 14.62 -11.39
C ASN A 94 -5.42 15.29 -11.45
N ALA A 95 -4.92 15.81 -10.33
CA ALA A 95 -3.58 16.40 -10.25
C ALA A 95 -2.47 15.36 -10.34
N PHE A 96 -2.80 14.08 -10.20
CA PHE A 96 -1.85 12.97 -10.15
C PHE A 96 -2.06 11.98 -11.29
N LYS A 97 -0.96 11.32 -11.65
CA LYS A 97 -0.97 10.08 -12.45
C LYS A 97 -0.18 9.00 -11.72
N ILE A 98 -0.65 7.76 -11.82
CA ILE A 98 0.10 6.60 -11.30
C ILE A 98 1.30 6.38 -12.20
N LYS A 99 2.48 6.32 -11.59
CA LYS A 99 3.75 6.13 -12.27
C LYS A 99 4.18 4.66 -12.14
N GLU A 100 4.17 4.14 -10.92
CA GLU A 100 4.55 2.77 -10.57
C GLU A 100 3.68 2.25 -9.41
N ILE A 101 3.48 0.94 -9.35
CA ILE A 101 2.81 0.24 -8.23
C ILE A 101 3.69 -0.95 -7.84
N TYR A 102 3.95 -1.09 -6.53
CA TYR A 102 4.68 -2.21 -5.95
C TYR A 102 3.84 -2.96 -4.94
N GLY A 103 3.96 -4.27 -4.90
CA GLY A 103 3.42 -5.13 -3.85
C GLY A 103 4.38 -5.17 -2.67
N ILE A 104 3.88 -4.98 -1.46
CA ILE A 104 4.63 -5.09 -0.21
C ILE A 104 4.07 -6.23 0.63
N ARG A 105 4.98 -7.05 1.20
CA ARG A 105 4.66 -8.14 2.12
C ARG A 105 3.77 -9.19 1.46
N THR A 106 4.25 -9.75 0.36
CA THR A 106 3.59 -10.85 -0.35
C THR A 106 3.69 -12.16 0.44
N PHE A 107 4.83 -12.40 1.09
CA PHE A 107 5.14 -13.67 1.76
C PHE A 107 5.44 -13.53 3.25
N TRP A 108 6.03 -12.41 3.68
CA TRP A 108 6.53 -12.23 5.05
C TRP A 108 5.48 -12.58 6.10
N HIS A 109 4.25 -12.10 5.91
CA HIS A 109 3.18 -12.27 6.90
C HIS A 109 2.54 -13.66 6.86
N LEU A 110 2.78 -14.45 5.81
CA LEU A 110 2.16 -15.75 5.63
C LEU A 110 2.97 -16.89 6.29
N GLN A 111 4.12 -16.59 6.89
CA GLN A 111 4.90 -17.60 7.59
C GLN A 111 4.17 -18.07 8.86
N GLN A 112 3.89 -19.36 8.96
CA GLN A 112 3.22 -19.91 10.15
C GLN A 112 4.13 -19.87 11.39
N ASN A 113 5.42 -20.16 11.23
CA ASN A 113 6.40 -19.98 12.30
C ASN A 113 6.82 -18.51 12.36
N GLN A 114 6.21 -17.73 13.25
CA GLN A 114 6.54 -16.30 13.40
C GLN A 114 7.89 -16.07 14.08
N GLU A 115 8.41 -17.04 14.84
CA GLU A 115 9.70 -16.89 15.53
C GLU A 115 10.87 -16.78 14.56
N ILE A 116 10.77 -17.40 13.38
CA ILE A 116 11.79 -17.31 12.33
C ILE A 116 12.03 -15.87 11.85
N GLN A 117 11.05 -14.98 12.04
CA GLN A 117 11.20 -13.57 11.67
C GLN A 117 12.26 -12.84 12.50
N LYS A 118 12.72 -13.42 13.62
CA LYS A 118 13.83 -12.87 14.43
C LYS A 118 15.20 -13.23 13.85
N GLU A 119 15.27 -14.21 12.95
CA GLU A 119 16.53 -14.69 12.37
C GLU A 119 16.98 -13.80 11.21
N LYS A 120 18.14 -13.16 11.36
CA LYS A 120 18.66 -12.19 10.37
C LYS A 120 18.87 -12.81 8.98
N GLU A 121 19.43 -14.02 8.91
CA GLU A 121 19.65 -14.71 7.64
C GLU A 121 18.33 -14.99 6.90
N TRP A 122 17.29 -15.36 7.65
CA TRP A 122 15.95 -15.54 7.09
C TRP A 122 15.38 -14.21 6.59
N GLN A 123 15.53 -13.12 7.35
CA GLN A 123 15.07 -11.79 6.94
C GLN A 123 15.71 -11.33 5.62
N GLU A 124 17.02 -11.55 5.45
CA GLU A 124 17.76 -11.20 4.24
C GLU A 124 17.25 -11.99 3.02
N LYS A 125 17.06 -13.31 3.17
CA LYS A 125 16.50 -14.17 2.11
C LYS A 125 15.06 -13.79 1.78
N MET A 126 14.24 -13.51 2.80
CA MET A 126 12.86 -13.09 2.62
C MET A 126 12.78 -11.72 1.92
N LEU A 127 13.67 -10.78 2.27
CA LEU A 127 13.73 -9.48 1.62
C LEU A 127 14.13 -9.62 0.14
N ASP A 128 15.13 -10.45 -0.18
CA ASP A 128 15.54 -10.67 -1.58
C ASP A 128 14.40 -11.19 -2.45
N ILE A 129 13.64 -12.18 -1.98
CA ILE A 129 12.49 -12.70 -2.73
C ILE A 129 11.33 -11.71 -2.80
N GLU A 130 11.01 -11.00 -1.72
CA GLU A 130 9.98 -9.94 -1.70
C GLU A 130 10.32 -8.83 -2.71
N MET A 131 11.59 -8.40 -2.78
CA MET A 131 12.03 -7.41 -3.76
C MET A 131 11.85 -7.90 -5.20
N LYS A 132 12.20 -9.16 -5.50
CA LYS A 132 12.05 -9.75 -6.83
C LYS A 132 10.60 -9.80 -7.30
N VAL A 133 9.66 -10.09 -6.39
CA VAL A 133 8.25 -10.22 -6.76
C VAL A 133 7.48 -8.90 -6.71
N SER A 134 8.02 -7.87 -6.05
CA SER A 134 7.33 -6.60 -5.77
C SER A 134 6.72 -5.90 -7.00
N GLN A 135 7.23 -6.17 -8.21
CA GLN A 135 6.74 -5.55 -9.45
C GLN A 135 5.92 -6.50 -10.34
N LEU A 136 5.92 -7.80 -10.05
CA LEU A 136 5.23 -8.82 -10.83
C LEU A 136 3.73 -8.77 -10.54
N ASP A 137 2.90 -8.67 -11.58
CA ASP A 137 1.46 -8.41 -11.44
C ASP A 137 0.74 -9.47 -10.62
N GLU A 138 1.09 -10.74 -10.80
CA GLU A 138 0.51 -11.87 -10.08
C GLU A 138 0.74 -11.74 -8.58
N PHE A 139 1.94 -11.32 -8.18
CA PHE A 139 2.32 -11.18 -6.79
C PHE A 139 1.82 -9.87 -6.17
N LYS A 140 1.82 -8.77 -6.93
CA LYS A 140 1.18 -7.51 -6.51
C LYS A 140 -0.27 -7.76 -6.14
N SER A 141 -1.00 -8.48 -7.00
CA SER A 141 -2.44 -8.74 -6.81
C SER A 141 -2.81 -9.37 -5.47
N VAL A 142 -1.87 -10.10 -4.85
CA VAL A 142 -2.04 -10.79 -3.55
C VAL A 142 -1.14 -10.25 -2.44
N ALA A 143 -0.34 -9.21 -2.70
CA ALA A 143 0.50 -8.58 -1.70
C ALA A 143 -0.35 -7.94 -0.60
N MET A 144 0.14 -7.87 0.64
CA MET A 144 -0.62 -7.30 1.76
C MET A 144 -0.91 -5.80 1.58
N PHE A 145 0.02 -5.07 0.99
CA PHE A 145 -0.11 -3.66 0.70
C PHE A 145 0.31 -3.35 -0.73
N HIS A 146 -0.27 -2.28 -1.28
CA HIS A 146 0.26 -1.65 -2.48
C HIS A 146 0.97 -0.36 -2.10
N HIS A 147 2.15 -0.16 -2.69
CA HIS A 147 2.86 1.11 -2.70
C HIS A 147 2.70 1.75 -4.07
N ILE A 148 1.93 2.82 -4.10
CA ILE A 148 1.58 3.55 -5.32
C ILE A 148 2.45 4.81 -5.39
N ILE A 149 3.24 4.91 -6.44
CA ILE A 149 4.04 6.08 -6.76
C ILE A 149 3.24 6.96 -7.71
N LEU A 150 2.77 8.09 -7.19
CA LEU A 150 2.02 9.09 -7.96
C LEU A 150 2.94 10.25 -8.32
N GLN A 151 2.86 10.71 -9.57
CA GLN A 151 3.54 11.91 -10.03
C GLN A 151 2.50 13.02 -10.18
N LYS A 152 2.81 14.20 -9.64
CA LYS A 152 2.04 15.41 -9.91
C LYS A 152 2.26 15.84 -11.37
N ASN A 153 1.14 16.09 -12.06
CA ASN A 153 1.08 16.63 -13.41
C ASN A 153 1.70 18.04 -13.52
#